data_AF-A0A2A3DYU2-F1
#
_entry.id   AF-A0A2A3DYU2-F1
#
_cell.length_a   1.000
_cell.length_b   1.000
_cell.length_c   1.000
_cell.angle_alpha   90.00
_cell.angle_beta   90.00
_cell.angle_gamma   90.00
#
_symmetry.space_group_name_H-M   'P 1'
#
loop_
_entity.id
_entity.type
_entity.pdbx_description
1 polymer ?
#
loop_
_entity_poly.entity_id
_entity_poly.type
_entity_poly.pdbx_seq_one_letter_code
_entity_poly.pdbx_strand_id
1 'polypeptide(L)'
;MSDKQPAVTQATLVKKAAPRSDYKPADVSPQRRVQRTFAVRLWSIRHSRLLEWFYSRFADVFLLLHPLWKGIGYGRVEAPVKFVEKRVKGFMFDCRMCGQCVLSSTGMSCPMNCPKQLRNGPCGGVRANGNCEVEPDMPCVWVKAWEGSRNMVHGDKILTVQKPVDQSLRETSAWLRVTAQAAAARETDQNTGASA
;
A
#
# COMPACT_ATOMS: atom_id res chain seq x y z
N MET A 1 -15.68 42.30 2.93
CA MET A 1 -16.21 41.20 2.12
C MET A 1 -15.14 40.87 1.08
N SER A 2 -14.37 39.81 1.28
CA SER A 2 -13.23 39.47 0.41
C SER A 2 -13.69 38.46 -0.63
N ASP A 3 -13.81 38.90 -1.87
CA ASP A 3 -14.24 38.10 -3.00
C ASP A 3 -13.11 37.11 -3.38
N LYS A 4 -13.31 35.82 -3.16
CA LYS A 4 -12.34 34.77 -3.53
C LYS A 4 -12.63 34.31 -4.95
N GLN A 5 -11.82 34.74 -5.91
CA GLN A 5 -11.86 34.17 -7.27
C GLN A 5 -11.59 32.65 -7.23
N PRO A 6 -12.31 31.84 -8.02
CA PRO A 6 -12.10 30.39 -8.05
C PRO A 6 -10.73 30.07 -8.67
N ALA A 7 -9.94 29.25 -7.98
CA ALA A 7 -8.61 28.85 -8.44
C ALA A 7 -8.72 28.04 -9.74
N VAL A 8 -8.17 28.59 -10.83
CA VAL A 8 -8.03 27.89 -12.11
C VAL A 8 -6.99 26.78 -11.93
N THR A 9 -7.46 25.53 -11.85
CA THR A 9 -6.57 24.38 -11.72
C THR A 9 -5.91 24.02 -13.04
N GLN A 10 -4.75 23.37 -12.99
CA GLN A 10 -4.07 22.82 -14.17
C GLN A 10 -4.97 21.86 -14.96
N ALA A 11 -5.88 21.15 -14.29
CA ALA A 11 -6.88 20.29 -14.93
C ALA A 11 -7.87 21.10 -15.80
N THR A 12 -8.27 22.29 -15.36
CA THR A 12 -9.14 23.20 -16.12
C THR A 12 -8.47 23.69 -17.41
N LEU A 13 -7.17 24.04 -17.33
CA LEU A 13 -6.40 24.50 -18.48
C LEU A 13 -6.17 23.37 -19.49
N VAL A 14 -5.81 22.17 -19.03
CA VAL A 14 -5.62 20.99 -19.89
C VAL A 14 -6.92 20.60 -20.59
N LYS A 15 -8.06 20.64 -19.88
CA LYS A 15 -9.38 20.38 -20.49
C LYS A 15 -9.73 21.39 -21.58
N LYS A 16 -9.34 22.66 -21.42
CA LYS A 16 -9.59 23.71 -22.42
C LYS A 16 -8.68 23.59 -23.65
N ALA A 17 -7.47 23.08 -23.48
CA ALA A 17 -6.48 22.90 -24.54
C ALA A 17 -6.59 21.56 -25.30
N ALA A 18 -7.39 20.60 -24.80
CA ALA A 18 -7.55 19.30 -25.45
C ALA A 18 -8.26 19.42 -26.82
N PRO A 19 -7.76 18.75 -27.88
CA PRO A 19 -8.40 18.75 -29.19
C PRO A 19 -9.80 18.10 -29.09
N ARG A 20 -10.78 18.70 -29.78
CA ARG A 20 -12.15 18.15 -29.82
C ARG A 20 -12.17 16.95 -30.77
N SER A 21 -12.14 15.74 -30.21
CA SER A 21 -12.36 14.50 -30.96
C SER A 21 -13.78 13.97 -30.77
N ASP A 22 -14.39 13.43 -31.83
CA ASP A 22 -15.67 12.70 -31.74
C ASP A 22 -15.56 11.45 -30.87
N TYR A 23 -14.35 10.91 -30.74
CA TYR A 23 -14.02 9.93 -29.73
C TYR A 23 -14.11 10.54 -28.33
N LYS A 24 -15.20 10.26 -27.62
CA LYS A 24 -15.28 10.42 -26.17
C LYS A 24 -14.73 9.13 -25.56
N PRO A 25 -13.51 9.12 -24.99
CA PRO A 25 -13.07 7.95 -24.24
C PRO A 25 -14.13 7.66 -23.18
N ALA A 26 -14.52 6.39 -23.04
CA ALA A 26 -15.26 5.97 -21.86
C ALA A 26 -14.48 6.51 -20.65
N ASP A 27 -15.15 7.24 -19.76
CA ASP A 27 -14.55 7.83 -18.56
C ASP A 27 -13.48 6.88 -18.01
N VAL A 28 -12.27 7.39 -17.78
CA VAL A 28 -11.10 6.61 -17.32
C VAL A 28 -11.37 5.96 -15.96
N SER A 29 -12.08 4.84 -15.98
CA SER A 29 -12.63 4.08 -14.86
C SER A 29 -13.48 4.89 -13.85
N PRO A 30 -14.62 4.35 -13.38
CA PRO A 30 -15.44 4.97 -12.31
C PRO A 30 -14.72 5.07 -10.96
N GLN A 31 -13.47 4.59 -10.86
CA GLN A 31 -12.55 4.88 -9.77
C GLN A 31 -11.99 6.30 -9.91
N ARG A 32 -12.88 7.29 -10.07
CA ARG A 32 -12.63 8.63 -9.55
C ARG A 32 -12.53 8.46 -8.03
N ARG A 33 -11.31 8.06 -7.67
CA ARG A 33 -10.85 7.42 -6.45
C ARG A 33 -11.39 8.25 -5.30
N VAL A 34 -12.23 7.65 -4.45
CA VAL A 34 -12.72 8.26 -3.21
C VAL A 34 -11.55 9.01 -2.58
N GLN A 35 -11.58 10.35 -2.63
CA GLN A 35 -10.63 11.18 -1.90
C GLN A 35 -10.97 11.00 -0.43
N ARG A 36 -10.59 9.86 0.14
CA ARG A 36 -10.46 9.74 1.58
C ARG A 36 -9.36 10.70 1.96
N THR A 37 -9.60 11.49 2.98
CA THR A 37 -8.63 12.45 3.50
C THR A 37 -7.28 11.77 3.63
N PHE A 38 -6.30 12.24 2.85
CA PHE A 38 -4.93 11.74 2.91
C PHE A 38 -4.30 11.93 4.30
N ALA A 39 -4.96 12.68 5.19
CA ALA A 39 -4.49 12.99 6.53
C ALA A 39 -4.00 11.76 7.29
N VAL A 40 -4.81 10.70 7.39
CA VAL A 40 -4.42 9.49 8.15
C VAL A 40 -3.27 8.76 7.46
N ARG A 41 -3.34 8.60 6.14
CA ARG A 41 -2.27 7.95 5.36
C ARG A 41 -0.94 8.71 5.48
N LEU A 42 -0.97 10.04 5.33
CA LEU A 42 0.22 10.90 5.45
C LEU A 42 0.73 10.92 6.88
N TRP A 43 -0.16 10.87 7.88
CA TRP A 43 0.22 10.68 9.27
C TRP A 43 0.96 9.36 9.47
N SER A 44 0.48 8.25 8.88
CA SER A 44 1.15 6.95 8.92
C SER A 44 2.55 6.98 8.30
N ILE A 45 2.73 7.69 7.19
CA ILE A 45 4.04 7.86 6.54
C ILE A 45 4.99 8.69 7.40
N ARG A 46 4.50 9.81 7.99
CA ARG A 46 5.31 10.65 8.89
C ARG A 46 5.76 9.91 10.15
N HIS A 47 4.93 8.98 10.64
CA HIS A 47 5.22 8.16 11.82
C HIS A 47 5.68 6.74 11.44
N SER A 48 6.30 6.57 10.26
CA SER A 48 6.65 5.24 9.74
C SER A 48 7.59 4.46 10.66
N ARG A 49 8.50 5.13 11.38
CA ARG A 49 9.38 4.48 12.38
C ARG A 49 8.61 3.83 13.52
N LEU A 50 7.64 4.55 14.09
CA LEU A 50 6.78 4.03 15.16
C LEU A 50 5.94 2.86 14.66
N LEU A 51 5.38 3.00 13.47
CA LEU A 51 4.57 1.94 12.85
C LEU A 51 5.41 0.74 12.44
N GLU A 52 6.67 0.90 12.05
CA GLU A 52 7.59 -0.20 11.78
C GLU A 52 7.87 -0.99 13.06
N TRP A 53 8.18 -0.28 14.15
CA TRP A 53 8.36 -0.90 15.45
C TRP A 53 7.09 -1.67 15.86
N PHE A 54 5.92 -1.05 15.78
CA PHE A 54 4.65 -1.70 16.11
C PHE A 54 4.39 -2.91 15.20
N TYR A 55 4.62 -2.78 13.90
CA TYR A 55 4.46 -3.88 12.94
C TYR A 55 5.40 -5.04 13.23
N SER A 56 6.65 -4.77 13.60
CA SER A 56 7.62 -5.82 13.97
C SER A 56 7.15 -6.61 15.20
N ARG A 57 6.75 -5.91 16.27
CA ARG A 57 6.19 -6.54 17.48
C ARG A 57 4.92 -7.31 17.19
N PHE A 58 4.02 -6.74 16.39
CA PHE A 58 2.79 -7.41 15.98
C PHE A 58 3.08 -8.69 15.17
N ALA A 59 4.03 -8.63 14.24
CA ALA A 59 4.43 -9.80 13.45
C ALA A 59 5.04 -10.90 14.32
N ASP A 60 5.89 -10.54 15.29
CA ASP A 60 6.47 -11.49 16.24
C ASP A 60 5.39 -12.22 17.07
N VAL A 61 4.42 -11.46 17.58
CA VAL A 61 3.27 -12.02 18.31
C VAL A 61 2.42 -12.91 17.40
N PHE A 62 2.11 -12.47 16.18
CA PHE A 62 1.34 -13.28 15.23
C PHE A 62 2.04 -14.59 14.86
N LEU A 63 3.36 -14.56 14.72
CA LEU A 63 4.20 -15.75 14.50
C LEU A 63 4.21 -16.68 15.71
N LEU A 64 4.25 -16.14 16.92
CA LEU A 64 4.14 -16.96 18.14
C LEU A 64 2.77 -17.65 18.24
N LEU A 65 1.70 -17.00 17.75
CA LEU A 65 0.36 -17.60 17.68
C LEU A 65 0.17 -18.53 16.46
N HIS A 66 1.14 -18.65 15.55
CA HIS A 66 1.12 -19.58 14.39
C HIS A 66 0.57 -20.99 14.69
N PRO A 67 1.04 -21.72 15.72
CA PRO A 67 0.53 -23.06 16.02
C PRO A 67 -0.97 -23.08 16.33
N LEU A 68 -1.52 -22.03 16.94
CA LEU A 68 -2.95 -21.92 17.21
C LEU A 68 -3.75 -21.74 15.91
N TRP A 69 -3.28 -20.87 15.01
CA TRP A 69 -3.91 -20.67 13.71
C TRP A 69 -3.87 -21.95 12.86
N LYS A 70 -2.76 -22.68 12.92
CA LYS A 70 -2.58 -23.99 12.24
C LYS A 70 -3.54 -25.03 12.80
N GLY A 71 -3.72 -25.10 14.12
CA GLY A 71 -4.62 -26.03 14.80
C GLY A 71 -6.11 -25.77 14.54
N ILE A 72 -6.54 -24.50 14.50
CA ILE A 72 -7.93 -24.12 14.19
C ILE A 72 -8.23 -24.27 12.68
N GLY A 73 -7.20 -24.09 11.85
CA GLY A 73 -7.25 -24.12 10.40
C GLY A 73 -7.44 -22.74 9.78
N TYR A 74 -6.58 -22.41 8.81
CA TYR A 74 -6.52 -21.09 8.17
C TYR A 74 -7.86 -20.62 7.58
N GLY A 75 -8.65 -21.53 6.98
CA GLY A 75 -9.95 -21.18 6.40
C GLY A 75 -10.97 -20.66 7.42
N ARG A 76 -10.94 -21.14 8.67
CA ARG A 76 -11.87 -20.69 9.72
C ARG A 76 -11.48 -19.33 10.30
N VAL A 77 -10.18 -19.08 10.42
CA VAL A 77 -9.65 -17.84 11.00
C VAL A 77 -9.52 -16.71 9.98
N GLU A 78 -9.54 -17.02 8.69
CA GLU A 78 -9.40 -16.01 7.65
C GLU A 78 -10.55 -14.99 7.65
N ALA A 79 -11.81 -15.42 7.76
CA ALA A 79 -12.95 -14.50 7.73
C ALA A 79 -12.87 -13.41 8.83
N PRO A 80 -12.70 -13.74 10.13
CA PRO A 80 -12.58 -12.73 11.17
C PRO A 80 -11.29 -11.90 11.05
N VAL A 81 -10.15 -12.53 10.72
CA VAL A 81 -8.87 -11.81 10.59
C VAL A 81 -8.91 -10.84 9.41
N LYS A 82 -9.45 -11.25 8.27
CA LYS A 82 -9.67 -10.39 7.09
C LYS A 82 -10.53 -9.18 7.43
N PHE A 83 -11.59 -9.38 8.20
CA PHE A 83 -12.49 -8.30 8.60
C PHE A 83 -11.78 -7.24 9.44
N VAL A 84 -10.99 -7.66 10.43
CA VAL A 84 -10.15 -6.75 11.23
C VAL A 84 -9.09 -6.09 10.35
N GLU A 85 -8.39 -6.87 9.53
CA GLU A 85 -7.33 -6.40 8.62
C GLU A 85 -7.86 -5.31 7.68
N LYS A 86 -9.01 -5.53 7.05
CA LYS A 86 -9.63 -4.59 6.11
C LYS A 86 -9.99 -3.26 6.76
N ARG A 87 -10.46 -3.28 8.01
CA ARG A 87 -10.83 -2.07 8.76
C ARG A 87 -9.58 -1.30 9.21
N VAL A 88 -8.66 -1.99 9.88
CA VAL A 88 -7.43 -1.38 10.41
C VAL A 88 -6.57 -0.85 9.26
N LYS A 89 -6.24 -1.68 8.27
CA LYS A 89 -5.40 -1.26 7.14
C LYS A 89 -6.12 -0.31 6.18
N GLY A 90 -7.42 -0.48 6.00
CA GLY A 90 -8.23 0.42 5.19
C GLY A 90 -8.28 1.83 5.77
N PHE A 91 -8.38 1.97 7.09
CA PHE A 91 -8.34 3.27 7.77
C PHE A 91 -6.94 3.89 7.79
N MET A 92 -5.92 3.12 8.20
CA MET A 92 -4.57 3.67 8.43
C MET A 92 -3.78 3.94 7.14
N PHE A 93 -3.94 3.09 6.12
CA PHE A 93 -3.08 3.08 4.93
C PHE A 93 -3.83 3.20 3.61
N ASP A 94 -5.16 3.35 3.65
CA ASP A 94 -6.04 3.23 2.48
C ASP A 94 -5.83 1.90 1.73
N CYS A 95 -5.68 0.80 2.48
CA CYS A 95 -5.38 -0.51 1.90
C CYS A 95 -6.47 -0.98 0.93
N ARG A 96 -6.04 -1.49 -0.24
CA ARG A 96 -6.92 -2.04 -1.30
C ARG A 96 -7.04 -3.56 -1.26
N MET A 97 -6.64 -4.19 -0.17
CA MET A 97 -6.75 -5.63 0.07
C MET A 97 -6.23 -6.49 -1.10
N CYS A 98 -5.04 -6.18 -1.63
CA CYS A 98 -4.41 -6.98 -2.69
C CYS A 98 -3.91 -8.35 -2.23
N GLY A 99 -4.15 -8.73 -0.97
CA GLY A 99 -3.65 -9.96 -0.37
C GLY A 99 -2.16 -9.97 -0.09
N GLN A 100 -1.35 -9.09 -0.71
CA GLN A 100 0.12 -9.10 -0.67
C GLN A 100 0.73 -7.81 -0.10
N CYS A 101 0.67 -7.65 1.23
CA CYS A 101 1.13 -6.44 1.92
C CYS A 101 2.66 -6.23 1.84
N VAL A 102 3.09 -5.01 1.52
CA VAL A 102 4.52 -4.58 1.46
C VAL A 102 4.81 -3.28 2.21
N LEU A 103 3.92 -2.87 3.12
CA LEU A 103 4.02 -1.61 3.87
C LEU A 103 5.35 -1.44 4.61
N SER A 104 5.90 -2.54 5.14
CA SER A 104 7.18 -2.59 5.84
C SER A 104 8.40 -2.37 4.92
N SER A 105 8.22 -2.45 3.61
CA SER A 105 9.26 -2.12 2.62
C SER A 105 9.03 -0.76 1.96
N THR A 106 7.79 -0.24 2.00
CA THR A 106 7.39 0.96 1.24
C THR A 106 7.07 2.15 2.13
N GLY A 107 7.77 2.33 3.25
CA GLY A 107 7.64 3.53 4.06
C GLY A 107 6.24 3.74 4.67
N MET A 108 5.50 2.66 4.93
CA MET A 108 4.08 2.72 5.34
C MET A 108 3.13 3.37 4.29
N SER A 109 3.57 3.50 3.04
CA SER A 109 2.74 3.92 1.90
C SER A 109 2.32 2.69 1.09
N CYS A 110 1.02 2.40 0.98
CA CYS A 110 0.55 1.26 0.19
C CYS A 110 0.67 1.56 -1.33
N PRO A 111 1.44 0.76 -2.12
CA PRO A 111 1.61 1.00 -3.56
C PRO A 111 0.32 0.82 -4.36
N MET A 112 -0.65 0.07 -3.84
CA MET A 112 -1.95 -0.14 -4.50
C MET A 112 -2.81 1.13 -4.55
N ASN A 113 -2.41 2.19 -3.84
CA ASN A 113 -3.04 3.50 -3.96
C ASN A 113 -2.60 4.26 -5.22
N CYS A 114 -1.55 3.79 -5.91
CA CYS A 114 -1.15 4.33 -7.20
C CYS A 114 -2.26 4.09 -8.24
N PRO A 115 -2.63 5.09 -9.06
CA PRO A 115 -3.59 4.89 -10.14
C PRO A 115 -3.18 3.82 -11.15
N LYS A 116 -1.88 3.63 -11.31
CA LYS A 116 -1.29 2.60 -12.17
C LYS A 116 -1.13 1.25 -11.48
N GLN A 117 -1.48 1.15 -10.19
CA GLN A 117 -1.32 -0.04 -9.35
C GLN A 117 0.09 -0.66 -9.40
N LEU A 118 1.12 0.17 -9.62
CA LEU A 118 2.50 -0.27 -9.74
C LEU A 118 3.08 -0.58 -8.36
N ARG A 119 3.51 -1.83 -8.17
CA ARG A 119 4.15 -2.29 -6.93
C ARG A 119 5.59 -1.79 -6.80
N ASN A 120 6.26 -1.55 -7.92
CA ASN A 120 7.61 -1.01 -8.02
C ASN A 120 7.57 0.39 -8.67
N GLY A 121 8.49 1.27 -8.30
CA GLY A 121 8.55 2.63 -8.82
C GLY A 121 9.85 3.34 -8.44
N PRO A 122 9.96 4.66 -8.70
CA PRO A 122 8.95 5.49 -9.37
C PRO A 122 8.75 5.12 -10.85
N CYS A 123 7.62 5.53 -11.44
CA CYS A 123 7.24 5.21 -12.82
C CYS A 123 7.64 6.27 -13.86
N GLY A 124 8.47 7.24 -13.49
CA GLY A 124 8.80 8.42 -14.31
C GLY A 124 7.71 9.50 -14.36
N GLY A 125 6.44 9.13 -14.16
CA GLY A 125 5.29 10.05 -14.16
C GLY A 125 5.10 10.90 -12.90
N VAL A 126 6.19 11.35 -12.28
CA VAL A 126 6.12 12.23 -11.10
C VAL A 126 6.27 13.67 -11.57
N ARG A 127 5.30 14.52 -11.24
CA ARG A 127 5.37 15.96 -11.54
C ARG A 127 6.45 16.64 -10.69
N ALA A 128 6.93 17.79 -11.14
CA ALA A 128 7.94 18.59 -10.42
C ALA A 128 7.53 18.95 -8.98
N ASN A 129 6.23 19.04 -8.69
CA ASN A 129 5.69 19.27 -7.35
C ASN A 129 5.56 17.99 -6.48
N GLY A 130 6.01 16.84 -6.97
CA GLY A 130 5.91 15.55 -6.27
C GLY A 130 4.57 14.82 -6.45
N ASN A 131 3.64 15.32 -7.26
CA ASN A 131 2.33 14.70 -7.48
C ASN A 131 2.33 13.70 -8.65
N CYS A 132 1.33 12.82 -8.69
CA CYS A 132 1.20 11.77 -9.70
C CYS A 132 0.68 12.32 -11.03
N GLU A 133 1.28 11.99 -12.19
CA GLU A 133 0.82 12.43 -13.52
C GLU A 133 -0.67 12.16 -13.81
N VAL A 134 -1.22 11.05 -13.31
CA VAL A 134 -2.61 10.64 -13.60
C VAL A 134 -3.60 11.46 -12.79
N GLU A 135 -3.26 11.77 -11.53
CA GLU A 135 -4.11 12.49 -10.58
C GLU A 135 -3.32 13.69 -10.02
N PRO A 136 -3.43 14.89 -10.64
CA PRO A 136 -2.61 16.05 -10.30
C PRO A 136 -2.68 16.54 -8.86
N ASP A 137 -3.82 16.31 -8.19
CA ASP A 137 -4.03 16.71 -6.80
C ASP A 137 -3.57 15.65 -5.80
N MET A 138 -3.11 14.48 -6.27
CA MET A 138 -2.62 13.39 -5.42
C MET A 138 -1.08 13.42 -5.33
N PRO A 139 -0.51 13.43 -4.10
CA PRO A 139 0.91 13.18 -3.90
C PRO A 139 1.32 11.81 -4.44
N CYS A 140 2.43 11.74 -5.17
CA CYS A 140 2.90 10.48 -5.72
C CYS A 140 3.13 9.44 -4.62
N VAL A 141 2.48 8.28 -4.76
CA VAL A 141 2.54 7.19 -3.78
C VAL A 141 3.96 6.73 -3.51
N TRP A 142 4.80 6.71 -4.54
CA TRP A 142 6.20 6.29 -4.48
C TRP A 142 7.12 7.35 -3.88
N VAL A 143 6.88 8.63 -4.16
CA VAL A 143 7.58 9.72 -3.46
C VAL A 143 7.31 9.63 -1.96
N LYS A 144 6.05 9.42 -1.58
CA LYS A 144 5.67 9.22 -0.17
C LYS A 144 6.20 7.92 0.43
N ALA A 145 6.30 6.85 -0.35
CA ALA A 145 6.94 5.61 0.10
C ALA A 145 8.43 5.83 0.40
N TRP A 146 9.13 6.59 -0.45
CA TRP A 146 10.53 6.94 -0.25
C TRP A 146 10.72 7.82 0.98
N GLU A 147 9.95 8.90 1.13
CA GLU A 147 9.97 9.74 2.34
C GLU A 147 9.77 8.91 3.62
N GLY A 148 8.77 8.03 3.63
CA GLY A 148 8.50 7.16 4.77
C GLY A 148 9.60 6.13 5.03
N SER A 149 10.24 5.60 3.98
CA SER A 149 11.31 4.60 4.14
C SER A 149 12.56 5.23 4.74
N ARG A 150 12.86 6.49 4.45
CA ARG A 150 14.01 7.20 5.05
C ARG A 150 13.86 7.40 6.57
N ASN A 151 12.65 7.35 7.09
CA ASN A 151 12.38 7.41 8.53
C ASN A 151 12.46 6.03 9.22
N MET A 152 12.43 4.93 8.45
CA MET A 152 12.42 3.55 8.96
C MET A 152 13.84 3.03 9.20
N VAL A 153 13.97 2.08 10.13
CA VAL A 153 15.21 1.36 10.43
C VAL A 153 15.62 0.49 9.24
N HIS A 154 14.67 -0.24 8.64
CA HIS A 154 14.93 -1.07 7.46
C HIS A 154 14.47 -0.40 6.17
N GLY A 155 14.72 0.91 6.05
CA GLY A 155 14.29 1.74 4.93
C GLY A 155 14.80 1.30 3.56
N ASP A 156 15.91 0.57 3.49
CA ASP A 156 16.52 0.15 2.23
C ASP A 156 15.80 -1.03 1.56
N LYS A 157 14.88 -1.69 2.26
CA LYS A 157 13.98 -2.70 1.69
C LYS A 157 13.12 -2.16 0.54
N ILE A 158 12.99 -0.84 0.43
CA ILE A 158 12.29 -0.19 -0.69
C ILE A 158 12.99 -0.44 -2.04
N LEU A 159 14.30 -0.72 -2.03
CA LEU A 159 15.09 -1.02 -3.23
C LEU A 159 14.90 -2.46 -3.71
N THR A 160 14.34 -3.33 -2.86
CA THR A 160 14.06 -4.72 -3.23
C THR A 160 12.91 -4.78 -4.21
N VAL A 161 13.21 -5.17 -5.45
CA VAL A 161 12.22 -5.36 -6.52
C VAL A 161 11.18 -6.38 -6.09
N GLN A 162 9.91 -5.96 -6.07
CA GLN A 162 8.80 -6.81 -5.68
C GLN A 162 8.24 -7.55 -6.91
N LYS A 163 7.80 -8.79 -6.71
CA LYS A 163 7.06 -9.54 -7.74
C LYS A 163 5.74 -8.82 -8.08
N PRO A 164 5.25 -8.94 -9.33
CA PRO A 164 3.92 -8.47 -9.69
C PRO A 164 2.85 -8.97 -8.69
N VAL A 165 1.81 -8.16 -8.49
CA VAL A 165 0.73 -8.54 -7.59
C VAL A 165 -0.05 -9.70 -8.20
N ASP A 166 -0.19 -10.78 -7.44
CA ASP A 166 -1.08 -11.88 -7.79
C ASP A 166 -2.52 -11.48 -7.47
N GLN A 167 -3.34 -11.28 -8.50
CA GLN A 167 -4.72 -10.83 -8.36
C GLN A 167 -5.65 -11.93 -7.85
N SER A 168 -5.26 -13.20 -7.91
CA SER A 168 -6.06 -14.30 -7.33
C SER A 168 -6.17 -14.21 -5.81
N LEU A 169 -5.21 -13.53 -5.17
CA LEU A 169 -5.16 -13.31 -3.72
C LEU A 169 -5.92 -12.06 -3.26
N ARG A 170 -6.63 -11.38 -4.15
CA ARG A 170 -7.36 -10.17 -3.80
C ARG A 170 -8.48 -10.48 -2.80
N GLU A 171 -8.71 -9.55 -1.86
CA GLU A 171 -9.65 -9.72 -0.73
C GLU A 171 -9.35 -10.92 0.18
N THR A 172 -8.11 -11.43 0.19
CA THR A 172 -7.62 -12.40 1.18
C THR A 172 -6.79 -11.71 2.26
N SER A 173 -6.54 -12.40 3.37
CA SER A 173 -5.76 -11.83 4.49
C SER A 173 -4.24 -11.86 4.21
N ALA A 174 -3.60 -10.69 4.23
CA ALA A 174 -2.15 -10.63 4.10
C ALA A 174 -1.46 -11.00 5.41
N TRP A 175 -2.09 -10.78 6.57
CA TRP A 175 -1.50 -11.13 7.87
C TRP A 175 -1.28 -12.63 8.03
N LEU A 176 -2.30 -13.45 7.77
CA LEU A 176 -2.18 -14.91 7.89
C LEU A 176 -1.16 -15.45 6.89
N ARG A 177 -1.18 -14.94 5.65
CA ARG A 177 -0.27 -15.40 4.60
C ARG A 177 1.19 -15.07 4.90
N VAL A 178 1.50 -13.84 5.33
CA VAL A 178 2.88 -13.46 5.72
C VAL A 178 3.34 -14.30 6.92
N THR A 179 2.45 -14.55 7.89
CA THR A 179 2.75 -15.39 9.05
C THR A 179 3.05 -16.83 8.64
N ALA A 180 2.22 -17.42 7.76
CA ALA A 180 2.42 -18.77 7.25
C ALA A 180 3.73 -18.90 6.45
N GLN A 181 4.04 -17.92 5.60
CA GLN A 181 5.29 -17.88 4.84
C GLN A 181 6.53 -17.76 5.74
N ALA A 182 6.47 -16.91 6.76
CA ALA A 182 7.57 -16.74 7.70
C ALA A 182 7.74 -17.96 8.63
N ALA A 183 6.66 -18.65 9.01
CA ALA A 183 6.73 -19.91 9.73
C ALA A 183 7.39 -21.01 8.88
N ALA A 184 6.96 -21.17 7.62
CA ALA A 184 7.55 -22.14 6.69
C ALA A 184 9.05 -21.89 6.44
N ALA A 185 9.46 -20.62 6.35
CA ALA A 185 10.88 -20.26 6.23
C ALA A 185 11.67 -20.69 7.48
N ARG A 186 11.15 -20.44 8.69
CA ARG A 186 11.80 -20.86 9.95
C ARG A 186 11.92 -22.39 10.05
N GLU A 187 10.90 -23.13 9.66
CA GLU A 187 10.94 -24.60 9.63
C GLU A 187 12.01 -25.11 8.64
N THR A 188 12.15 -24.47 7.48
CA THR A 188 13.16 -24.82 6.46
C THR A 188 14.58 -24.56 6.96
N ASP A 189 14.81 -23.42 7.60
CA ASP A 189 16.11 -23.05 8.17
C ASP A 189 16.51 -24.01 9.31
N GLN A 190 15.57 -24.40 10.17
CA GLN A 190 15.80 -25.38 11.23
C GLN A 190 16.18 -26.76 10.68
N ASN A 191 15.48 -27.22 9.64
CA ASN A 191 15.78 -28.51 9.01
C ASN A 191 17.14 -28.49 8.32
N THR A 192 17.52 -27.39 7.68
CA THR A 192 18.82 -27.27 7.00
C THR A 192 19.97 -27.16 8.01
N GLY A 193 19.78 -26.42 9.11
CA GLY A 193 20.75 -26.29 10.19
C GLY A 193 20.91 -27.53 11.08
N ALA A 194 19.89 -28.38 11.18
CA ALA A 194 19.99 -29.68 11.86
C ALA A 194 20.57 -30.79 10.97
N SER A 195 20.71 -30.53 9.66
CA SER A 195 21.28 -31.47 8.66
C SER A 195 22.74 -31.19 8.33
N ALA A 196 23.36 -30.17 8.95
CA ALA A 196 24.75 -29.75 8.79
C ALA A 196 25.54 -30.05 10.07
#